data_AF-A0A813G6S5-F1
#
_entry.id   AF-A0A813G6S5-F1
#
_cell.length_a   1.000
_cell.length_b   1.000
_cell.length_c   1.000
_cell.angle_alpha   90.00
_cell.angle_beta   90.00
_cell.angle_gamma   90.00
#
_symmetry.space_group_name_H-M   'P 1'
#
loop_
_entity.id
_entity.type
_entity.pdbx_description
1 polymer ?
#
loop_
_entity_poly.entity_id
_entity_poly.type
_entity_poly.pdbx_seq_one_letter_code
_entity_poly.pdbx_strand_id
1 'polypeptide(L)'
;ACSGARGQSGSHAVAGPALASSRSPRQAVWNGRGSSAALLQAAELPNFKPADTAALLHRLQLLPSRERPKLLSDRRFERLVQRLELAELSAWRPKDLSLACHALAKLQIQQHGFLSRAALSLAGRLEECSPQDIGLTLGALGKLRVLHQVLPLAVAGHVESIASRRAGLNSWTPQELSSLLHSFGLLGLRPVRALAALATVLPLRLHDFKGQDLSESLWAFARLEFIDDALLLAAAEHLQKLRAQQLRGFSPQALSNCAYAFGVLGFRHEGALQVLAAELGRRLESCNDQDISNAIYAFALLEFRHPGLLAAVSAQLVPCQLGSPRRRASRLADFAPQALGNSVFALQRLRWPCPGLLTEVASQLKSRGSSFTAQDLVALASSCLPPGSCFRPSRRCGLPSSSSA
;
A
#
# COMPACT_ATOMS: atom_id res chain seq x y z
N ALA A 1 -9.74 80.52 33.43
CA ALA A 1 -8.86 81.44 32.70
C ALA A 1 -7.96 80.64 31.78
N CYS A 2 -7.88 81.07 30.52
CA CYS A 2 -6.91 80.74 29.47
C CYS A 2 -6.92 79.34 28.80
N SER A 3 -7.57 79.36 27.64
CA SER A 3 -7.27 78.73 26.34
C SER A 3 -5.81 78.68 25.87
N GLY A 4 -5.51 77.73 24.97
CA GLY A 4 -4.40 77.78 23.99
C GLY A 4 -4.08 76.39 23.42
N ALA A 5 -4.65 75.95 22.30
CA ALA A 5 -4.23 76.18 20.91
C ALA A 5 -2.97 75.41 20.44
N ARG A 6 -3.23 74.42 19.56
CA ARG A 6 -2.49 73.91 18.38
C ARG A 6 -0.95 73.85 18.39
N GLY A 7 -0.46 72.64 18.10
CA GLY A 7 0.85 72.41 17.46
C GLY A 7 0.88 71.02 16.80
N GLN A 8 0.49 70.93 15.53
CA GLN A 8 0.85 69.81 14.67
C GLN A 8 2.32 69.99 14.26
N SER A 9 3.16 69.00 14.51
CA SER A 9 4.34 68.73 13.67
C SER A 9 4.55 67.22 13.65
N GLY A 10 4.44 66.64 12.46
CA GLY A 10 4.71 65.24 12.22
C GLY A 10 6.22 65.00 12.18
N SER A 11 6.67 63.92 12.82
CA SER A 11 7.83 63.19 12.34
C SER A 11 7.56 61.70 12.49
N HIS A 12 7.72 60.99 11.38
CA HIS A 12 7.52 59.55 11.25
C HIS A 12 8.51 58.80 12.14
N ALA A 13 8.05 58.24 13.25
CA ALA A 13 8.75 57.18 13.95
C ALA A 13 8.42 55.84 13.27
N VAL A 14 9.43 55.28 12.61
CA VAL A 14 9.41 53.94 12.00
C VAL A 14 9.08 52.91 13.08
N ALA A 15 7.92 52.26 12.97
CA ALA A 15 7.60 51.07 13.74
C ALA A 15 8.52 49.93 13.29
N GLY A 16 9.54 49.62 14.10
CA GLY A 16 10.37 48.44 13.92
C GLY A 16 9.53 47.16 14.00
N PRO A 17 9.88 46.09 13.27
CA PRO A 17 9.08 44.89 13.23
C PRO A 17 9.05 44.24 14.63
N ALA A 18 7.84 44.01 15.13
CA ALA A 18 7.59 43.28 16.35
C ALA A 18 8.32 41.92 16.33
N LEU A 19 9.04 41.65 17.42
CA LEU A 19 9.72 40.40 17.74
C LEU A 19 8.89 39.18 17.31
N ALA A 20 9.41 38.44 16.33
CA ALA A 20 8.88 37.14 15.93
C ALA A 20 8.79 36.22 17.15
N SER A 21 7.58 35.74 17.44
CA SER A 21 7.30 34.83 18.55
C SER A 21 8.24 33.62 18.54
N SER A 22 8.88 33.34 19.67
CA SER A 22 9.78 32.23 19.96
C SER A 22 9.07 30.85 19.93
N ARG A 23 8.53 30.44 18.78
CA ARG A 23 7.96 29.10 18.61
C ARG A 23 9.08 28.10 18.41
N SER A 24 9.11 27.05 19.23
CA SER A 24 10.03 25.92 19.03
C SER A 24 9.78 25.26 17.67
N PRO A 25 10.80 24.72 16.97
CA PRO A 25 10.62 24.06 15.68
C PRO A 25 9.57 22.96 15.70
N ARG A 26 9.49 22.17 16.78
CA ARG A 26 8.43 21.16 16.98
C ARG A 26 7.02 21.76 17.04
N GLN A 27 6.85 22.87 17.75
CA GLN A 27 5.56 23.59 17.76
C GLN A 27 5.25 24.19 16.39
N ALA A 28 6.25 24.68 15.64
CA ALA A 28 6.05 25.18 14.28
C ALA A 28 5.62 24.07 13.31
N VAL A 29 6.24 22.88 13.38
CA VAL A 29 5.87 21.68 12.60
C VAL A 29 4.43 21.24 12.89
N TRP A 30 3.99 21.32 14.15
CA TRP A 30 2.65 20.87 14.55
C TRP A 30 1.57 21.94 14.34
N ASN A 31 1.93 23.23 14.42
CA ASN A 31 1.01 24.36 14.25
C ASN A 31 0.92 24.87 12.81
N GLY A 32 1.84 24.47 11.91
CA GLY A 32 1.76 24.79 10.48
C GLY A 32 0.50 24.20 9.86
N ARG A 33 -0.49 25.05 9.58
CA ARG A 33 -1.71 24.65 8.85
C ARG A 33 -1.56 24.97 7.36
N GLY A 34 -1.91 23.99 6.52
CA GLY A 34 -2.52 24.26 5.22
C GLY A 34 -1.66 24.16 3.95
N SER A 35 -0.32 24.21 4.03
CA SER A 35 0.53 24.07 2.82
C SER A 35 1.92 23.49 3.09
N SER A 36 2.49 22.87 2.06
CA SER A 36 3.89 22.40 2.03
C SER A 36 4.89 23.51 2.37
N ALA A 37 4.71 24.71 1.78
CA ALA A 37 5.59 25.85 1.99
C ALA A 37 5.64 26.34 3.45
N ALA A 38 4.51 26.33 4.15
CA ALA A 38 4.44 26.75 5.55
C ALA A 38 5.16 25.75 6.48
N LEU A 39 5.01 24.45 6.22
CA LEU A 39 5.70 23.41 6.99
C LEU A 39 7.22 23.44 6.75
N LEU A 40 7.65 23.66 5.51
CA LEU A 40 9.08 23.75 5.17
C LEU A 40 9.77 24.95 5.81
N GLN A 41 9.03 26.01 6.18
CA GLN A 41 9.60 27.12 6.93
C GLN A 41 10.17 26.69 8.29
N ALA A 42 9.63 25.62 8.89
CA ALA A 42 10.15 25.09 10.15
C ALA A 42 11.60 24.57 10.01
N ALA A 43 11.98 24.06 8.82
CA ALA A 43 13.32 23.52 8.56
C ALA A 43 14.43 24.59 8.51
N GLU A 44 14.04 25.86 8.39
CA GLU A 44 14.92 27.03 8.31
C GLU A 44 15.08 27.74 9.67
N LEU A 45 14.42 27.24 10.73
CA LEU A 45 14.57 27.80 12.07
C LEU A 45 15.95 27.47 12.65
N PRO A 46 16.63 28.40 13.34
CA PRO A 46 18.01 28.23 13.81
C PRO A 46 18.20 27.08 14.81
N ASN A 47 17.14 26.65 15.50
CA ASN A 47 17.17 25.56 16.49
C ASN A 47 16.65 24.23 15.93
N PHE A 48 16.50 24.08 14.62
CA PHE A 48 16.00 22.86 14.00
C PHE A 48 17.00 21.70 14.18
N LYS A 49 16.62 20.67 14.93
CA LYS A 49 17.50 19.53 15.22
C LYS A 49 17.36 18.44 14.15
N PRO A 50 18.38 17.59 13.94
CA PRO A 50 18.27 16.43 13.05
C PRO A 50 17.02 15.58 13.32
N ALA A 51 16.70 15.31 14.59
CA ALA A 51 15.51 14.55 14.98
C ALA A 51 14.17 15.21 14.59
N ASP A 52 14.12 16.53 14.37
CA ASP A 52 12.92 17.23 13.90
C ASP A 52 12.64 16.95 12.41
N THR A 53 13.65 16.46 11.67
CA THR A 53 13.53 16.02 10.27
C THR A 53 12.50 14.90 10.13
N ALA A 54 12.54 13.90 11.03
CA ALA A 54 11.58 12.80 11.02
C ALA A 54 10.14 13.30 11.15
N ALA A 55 9.89 14.16 12.14
CA ALA A 55 8.57 14.69 12.43
C ALA A 55 8.07 15.58 11.27
N LEU A 56 8.93 16.42 10.71
CA LEU A 56 8.58 17.26 9.57
C LEU A 56 8.28 16.43 8.32
N LEU A 57 9.11 15.44 7.97
CA LEU A 57 8.83 14.53 6.84
C LEU A 57 7.51 13.77 7.04
N HIS A 58 7.27 13.27 8.25
CA HIS A 58 6.01 12.60 8.58
C HIS A 58 4.80 13.53 8.44
N ARG A 59 4.93 14.83 8.73
CA ARG A 59 3.85 15.80 8.51
C ARG A 59 3.66 16.12 7.03
N LEU A 60 4.75 16.27 6.29
CA LEU A 60 4.72 16.58 4.86
C LEU A 60 4.06 15.46 4.05
N GLN A 61 4.28 14.19 4.39
CA GLN A 61 3.62 13.07 3.70
C GLN A 61 2.10 12.96 3.94
N LEU A 62 1.58 13.60 5.00
CA LEU A 62 0.15 13.65 5.29
C LEU A 62 -0.59 14.75 4.50
N LEU A 63 0.14 15.60 3.77
CA LEU A 63 -0.50 16.65 2.97
C LEU A 63 -1.37 16.06 1.86
N PRO A 64 -2.47 16.73 1.47
CA PRO A 64 -3.29 16.29 0.35
C PRO A 64 -2.49 16.11 -0.94
N SER A 65 -2.82 15.11 -1.76
CA SER A 65 -2.06 14.76 -2.98
C SER A 65 -1.81 15.94 -3.93
N ARG A 66 -2.69 16.95 -3.95
CA ARG A 66 -2.54 18.19 -4.72
C ARG A 66 -1.33 19.06 -4.33
N GLU A 67 -0.83 18.92 -3.10
CA GLU A 67 0.37 19.64 -2.62
C GLU A 67 1.67 18.93 -3.03
N ARG A 68 1.60 17.64 -3.40
CA ARG A 68 2.78 16.83 -3.67
C ARG A 68 3.67 17.39 -4.79
N PRO A 69 3.14 17.87 -5.94
CA PRO A 69 4.00 18.47 -6.97
C PRO A 69 4.77 19.69 -6.49
N LYS A 70 4.13 20.55 -5.67
CA LYS A 70 4.75 21.75 -5.10
C LYS A 70 5.81 21.40 -4.05
N LEU A 71 5.52 20.40 -3.22
CA LEU A 71 6.46 19.90 -2.22
C LEU A 71 7.74 19.37 -2.88
N LEU A 72 7.58 18.54 -3.91
CA LEU A 72 8.71 17.88 -4.58
C LEU A 72 9.57 18.85 -5.41
N SER A 73 9.04 20.01 -5.80
CA SER A 73 9.80 21.05 -6.51
C SER A 73 10.41 22.12 -5.58
N ASP A 74 10.11 22.10 -4.28
CA ASP A 74 10.62 23.08 -3.33
C ASP A 74 12.07 22.75 -2.91
N ARG A 75 13.00 23.68 -3.16
CA ARG A 75 14.42 23.53 -2.80
C ARG A 75 14.65 23.30 -1.29
N ARG A 76 13.77 23.80 -0.42
CA ARG A 76 13.86 23.56 1.03
C ARG A 76 13.59 22.09 1.36
N PHE A 77 12.67 21.47 0.62
CA PHE A 77 12.39 20.05 0.76
C PHE A 77 13.55 19.19 0.29
N GLU A 78 14.16 19.54 -0.84
CA GLU A 78 15.37 18.88 -1.33
C GLU A 78 16.50 18.92 -0.29
N ARG A 79 16.80 20.10 0.28
CA ARG A 79 17.78 20.24 1.38
C ARG A 79 17.41 19.43 2.62
N LEU A 80 16.12 19.39 2.98
CA LEU A 80 15.65 18.60 4.12
C LEU A 80 15.92 17.11 3.91
N VAL A 81 15.72 16.60 2.69
CA VAL A 81 16.02 15.20 2.34
C VAL A 81 17.53 14.96 2.34
N GLN A 82 18.34 15.86 1.79
CA GLN A 82 19.81 15.75 1.80
C GLN A 82 20.39 15.68 3.22
N ARG A 83 19.77 16.34 4.21
CA ARG A 83 20.19 16.23 5.63
C ARG A 83 20.15 14.78 6.16
N LEU A 84 19.32 13.91 5.59
CA LEU A 84 19.26 12.50 5.97
C LEU A 84 20.56 11.75 5.61
N GLU A 85 21.20 12.11 4.52
CA GLU A 85 22.43 11.45 4.04
C GLU A 85 23.59 11.63 5.03
N LEU A 86 23.65 12.79 5.69
CA LEU A 86 24.70 13.14 6.66
C LEU A 86 24.29 12.89 8.12
N ALA A 87 23.05 12.46 8.36
CA ALA A 87 22.55 12.29 9.72
C ALA A 87 23.29 11.19 10.48
N GLU A 88 23.66 11.49 11.73
CA GLU A 88 24.19 10.53 12.69
C GLU A 88 23.01 9.75 13.34
N LEU A 89 22.78 8.53 12.89
CA LEU A 89 21.57 7.77 13.22
C LEU A 89 21.60 7.12 14.62
N SER A 90 22.77 7.04 15.26
CA SER A 90 22.93 6.56 16.65
C SER A 90 22.14 7.41 17.65
N ALA A 91 22.10 8.73 17.42
CA ALA A 91 21.40 9.70 18.25
C ALA A 91 19.88 9.73 18.02
N TRP A 92 19.36 9.02 17.01
CA TRP A 92 17.93 8.99 16.71
C TRP A 92 17.23 7.89 17.50
N ARG A 93 16.02 8.18 17.97
CA ARG A 93 15.16 7.16 18.56
C ARG A 93 14.65 6.23 17.46
N PRO A 94 14.37 4.93 17.75
CA PRO A 94 13.87 3.99 16.75
C PRO A 94 12.61 4.50 16.05
N LYS A 95 11.72 5.13 16.81
CA LYS A 95 10.51 5.80 16.31
C LYS A 95 10.77 6.93 15.31
N ASP A 96 11.80 7.72 15.52
CA ASP A 96 12.09 8.83 14.60
C ASP A 96 12.67 8.27 13.27
N LEU A 97 13.48 7.21 13.34
CA LEU A 97 13.97 6.49 12.15
C LEU A 97 12.82 5.87 11.37
N SER A 98 11.93 5.13 12.04
CA SER A 98 10.82 4.44 11.40
C SER A 98 9.85 5.40 10.71
N LEU A 99 9.55 6.54 11.33
CA LEU A 99 8.71 7.59 10.76
C LEU A 99 9.35 8.25 9.53
N ALA A 100 10.67 8.49 9.55
CA ALA A 100 11.39 9.03 8.40
C ALA A 100 11.39 8.03 7.23
N CYS A 101 11.71 6.75 7.47
CA CYS A 101 11.63 5.69 6.48
C CYS A 101 10.22 5.60 5.86
N HIS A 102 9.18 5.59 6.70
CA HIS A 102 7.81 5.54 6.23
C HIS A 102 7.42 6.76 5.37
N ALA A 103 7.86 7.96 5.79
CA ALA A 103 7.57 9.18 5.05
C ALA A 103 8.21 9.19 3.66
N LEU A 104 9.47 8.75 3.55
CA LEU A 104 10.14 8.57 2.25
C LEU A 104 9.37 7.61 1.35
N ALA A 105 8.91 6.47 1.89
CA ALA A 105 8.13 5.50 1.14
C ALA A 105 6.77 6.05 0.69
N LYS A 106 6.07 6.81 1.53
CA LYS A 106 4.80 7.47 1.17
C LYS A 106 4.99 8.53 0.08
N LEU A 107 6.09 9.28 0.16
CA LEU A 107 6.47 10.30 -0.83
C LEU A 107 7.17 9.72 -2.07
N GLN A 108 7.45 8.41 -2.10
CA GLN A 108 8.15 7.71 -3.18
C GLN A 108 9.54 8.32 -3.47
N ILE A 109 10.24 8.71 -2.41
CA ILE A 109 11.57 9.32 -2.51
C ILE A 109 12.62 8.24 -2.34
N GLN A 110 13.48 8.10 -3.34
CA GLN A 110 14.55 7.13 -3.35
C GLN A 110 15.76 7.67 -2.59
N GLN A 111 15.97 7.15 -1.38
CA GLN A 111 17.06 7.53 -0.48
C GLN A 111 17.74 6.27 0.07
N HIS A 112 18.27 5.46 -0.85
CA HIS A 112 18.84 4.13 -0.57
C HIS A 112 19.90 4.17 0.55
N GLY A 113 20.79 5.17 0.54
CA GLY A 113 21.85 5.30 1.55
C GLY A 113 21.31 5.52 2.97
N PHE A 114 20.34 6.42 3.14
CA PHE A 114 19.67 6.61 4.43
C PHE A 114 18.89 5.36 4.85
N LEU A 115 18.09 4.78 3.95
CA LEU A 115 17.24 3.63 4.25
C LEU A 115 18.06 2.41 4.69
N SER A 116 19.19 2.14 4.04
CA SER A 116 20.09 1.05 4.42
C SER A 116 20.76 1.30 5.78
N ARG A 117 21.24 2.52 6.05
CA ARG A 117 21.84 2.85 7.36
C ARG A 117 20.80 2.81 8.49
N ALA A 118 19.59 3.31 8.24
CA ALA A 118 18.49 3.25 9.21
C ALA A 118 18.10 1.80 9.51
N ALA A 119 18.04 0.96 8.48
CA ALA A 119 17.75 -0.45 8.65
C ALA A 119 18.82 -1.19 9.46
N LEU A 120 20.11 -0.91 9.20
CA LEU A 120 21.21 -1.47 9.98
C LEU A 120 21.19 -1.00 11.44
N SER A 121 20.94 0.29 11.68
CA SER A 121 20.82 0.85 13.03
C SER A 121 19.69 0.18 13.83
N LEU A 122 18.52 -0.01 13.21
CA LEU A 122 17.38 -0.67 13.85
C LEU A 122 17.62 -2.18 14.08
N ALA A 123 18.36 -2.85 13.20
CA ALA A 123 18.67 -4.27 13.37
C ALA A 123 19.47 -4.54 14.66
N GLY A 124 20.34 -3.61 15.08
CA GLY A 124 21.07 -3.69 16.34
C GLY A 124 20.26 -3.29 17.59
N ARG A 125 19.03 -2.78 17.42
CA ARG A 125 18.23 -2.15 18.49
C ARG A 125 16.80 -2.69 18.53
N LEU A 126 16.57 -3.91 18.04
CA LEU A 126 15.20 -4.45 17.92
C LEU A 126 14.45 -4.54 19.26
N GLU A 127 15.12 -4.79 20.38
CA GLU A 127 14.47 -4.80 21.70
C GLU A 127 14.00 -3.40 22.16
N GLU A 128 14.52 -2.31 21.57
CA GLU A 128 14.04 -0.93 21.82
C GLU A 128 12.89 -0.54 20.87
N CYS A 129 12.67 -1.30 19.80
CA CYS A 129 11.68 -0.98 18.78
C CYS A 129 10.28 -1.38 19.21
N SER A 130 9.30 -0.51 18.97
CA SER A 130 7.91 -0.97 18.96
C SER A 130 7.65 -1.84 17.73
N PRO A 131 6.62 -2.71 17.76
CA PRO A 131 6.21 -3.48 16.58
C PRO A 131 5.88 -2.57 15.39
N GLN A 132 5.30 -1.40 15.66
CA GLN A 132 5.05 -0.37 14.66
C GLN A 132 6.35 0.12 14.01
N ASP A 133 7.41 0.36 14.77
CA ASP A 133 8.69 0.85 14.23
C ASP A 133 9.32 -0.15 13.26
N ILE A 134 9.21 -1.43 13.59
CA ILE A 134 9.64 -2.55 12.75
C ILE A 134 8.84 -2.56 11.44
N GLY A 135 7.51 -2.58 11.54
CA GLY A 135 6.61 -2.64 10.37
C GLY A 135 6.77 -1.44 9.43
N LEU A 136 6.89 -0.23 9.98
CA LEU A 136 7.06 0.98 9.17
C LEU A 136 8.39 0.98 8.39
N THR A 137 9.47 0.53 9.01
CA THR A 137 10.79 0.46 8.37
C THR A 137 10.84 -0.62 7.31
N LEU A 138 10.44 -1.87 7.62
CA LEU A 138 10.47 -2.96 6.65
C LEU A 138 9.54 -2.65 5.47
N GLY A 139 8.36 -2.11 5.75
CA GLY A 139 7.40 -1.71 4.73
C GLY A 139 7.96 -0.61 3.82
N ALA A 140 8.78 0.30 4.35
CA ALA A 140 9.47 1.31 3.54
C ALA A 140 10.51 0.69 2.62
N LEU A 141 11.34 -0.23 3.13
CA LEU A 141 12.32 -0.96 2.32
C LEU A 141 11.64 -1.73 1.17
N GLY A 142 10.56 -2.45 1.47
CA GLY A 142 9.80 -3.20 0.47
C GLY A 142 9.14 -2.29 -0.58
N LYS A 143 8.49 -1.19 -0.15
CA LYS A 143 7.84 -0.23 -1.07
C LYS A 143 8.82 0.46 -2.01
N LEU A 144 9.99 0.83 -1.50
CA LEU A 144 11.02 1.52 -2.29
C LEU A 144 11.98 0.56 -3.00
N ARG A 145 11.81 -0.76 -2.80
CA ARG A 145 12.65 -1.83 -3.38
C ARG A 145 14.13 -1.74 -2.98
N VAL A 146 14.38 -1.34 -1.74
CA VAL A 146 15.73 -1.30 -1.18
C VAL A 146 16.12 -2.70 -0.74
N LEU A 147 17.16 -3.25 -1.37
CA LEU A 147 17.72 -4.56 -1.01
C LEU A 147 18.50 -4.43 0.30
N HIS A 148 17.97 -5.01 1.37
CA HIS A 148 18.63 -5.04 2.67
C HIS A 148 18.37 -6.39 3.35
N GLN A 149 19.42 -7.21 3.50
CA GLN A 149 19.28 -8.58 4.01
C GLN A 149 19.30 -8.65 5.55
N VAL A 150 20.05 -7.77 6.22
CA VAL A 150 20.33 -7.87 7.66
C VAL A 150 19.06 -7.65 8.50
N LEU A 151 18.37 -6.52 8.31
CA LEU A 151 17.21 -6.15 9.12
C LEU A 151 16.07 -7.17 9.00
N PRO A 152 15.64 -7.61 7.80
CA PRO A 152 14.54 -8.57 7.73
C PRO A 152 14.85 -9.92 8.39
N LEU A 153 16.09 -10.41 8.28
CA LEU A 153 16.51 -11.63 8.97
C LEU A 153 16.55 -11.45 10.49
N ALA A 154 17.08 -10.32 10.97
CA ALA A 154 17.09 -9.99 12.39
C ALA A 154 15.66 -9.87 12.95
N VAL A 155 14.74 -9.26 12.20
CA VAL A 155 13.33 -9.15 12.57
C VAL A 155 12.64 -10.51 12.59
N ALA A 156 12.93 -11.39 11.64
CA ALA A 156 12.40 -12.76 11.66
C ALA A 156 12.82 -13.50 12.95
N GLY A 157 14.10 -13.46 13.32
CA GLY A 157 14.59 -14.05 14.57
C GLY A 157 14.01 -13.39 15.82
N HIS A 158 13.81 -12.06 15.80
CA HIS A 158 13.18 -11.34 16.90
C HIS A 158 11.70 -11.70 17.08
N VAL A 159 10.96 -11.90 15.99
CA VAL A 159 9.57 -12.40 16.02
C VAL A 159 9.50 -13.81 16.61
N GLU A 160 10.42 -14.70 16.23
CA GLU A 160 10.53 -16.05 16.82
C GLU A 160 10.83 -15.99 18.33
N SER A 161 11.73 -15.09 18.75
CA SER A 161 12.02 -14.83 20.16
C SER A 161 10.78 -14.33 20.91
N ILE A 162 10.07 -13.34 20.38
CA ILE A 162 8.84 -12.80 20.98
C ILE A 162 7.76 -13.87 21.07
N ALA A 163 7.57 -14.68 20.03
CA ALA A 163 6.57 -15.75 20.00
C ALA A 163 6.77 -16.77 21.13
N SER A 164 8.01 -16.96 21.59
CA SER A 164 8.37 -17.85 22.69
C SER A 164 8.16 -17.25 24.08
N ARG A 165 7.84 -15.94 24.20
CA ARG A 165 7.62 -15.24 25.48
C ARG A 165 6.19 -15.45 25.97
N ARG A 166 5.96 -15.36 27.29
CA ARG A 166 4.63 -15.53 27.94
C ARG A 166 3.55 -14.58 27.38
N ALA A 167 3.89 -13.31 27.14
CA ALA A 167 2.97 -12.36 26.52
C ALA A 167 2.79 -12.62 25.00
N GLY A 168 3.84 -13.14 24.37
CA GLY A 168 3.85 -13.54 22.97
C GLY A 168 3.53 -12.42 21.98
N LEU A 169 3.29 -12.83 20.74
CA LEU A 169 2.74 -11.97 19.68
C LEU A 169 1.28 -11.56 19.95
N ASN A 170 0.60 -12.20 20.91
CA ASN A 170 -0.75 -11.81 21.35
C ASN A 170 -0.81 -10.39 21.94
N SER A 171 0.33 -9.89 22.44
CA SER A 171 0.46 -8.51 22.95
C SER A 171 0.44 -7.45 21.83
N TRP A 172 0.66 -7.85 20.57
CA TRP A 172 0.66 -6.92 19.43
C TRP A 172 -0.76 -6.66 18.94
N THR A 173 -0.98 -5.46 18.44
CA THR A 173 -2.26 -5.09 17.82
C THR A 173 -2.43 -5.77 16.45
N PRO A 174 -3.66 -5.99 15.97
CA PRO A 174 -3.93 -6.48 14.61
C PRO A 174 -3.22 -5.67 13.51
N GLN A 175 -3.16 -4.35 13.67
CA GLN A 175 -2.48 -3.45 12.75
C GLN A 175 -0.97 -3.72 12.70
N GLU A 176 -0.34 -3.96 13.85
CA GLU A 176 1.10 -4.25 13.92
C GLU A 176 1.44 -5.60 13.30
N LEU A 177 0.64 -6.63 13.58
CA LEU A 177 0.77 -7.97 12.97
C LEU A 177 0.61 -7.89 11.45
N SER A 178 -0.44 -7.22 10.97
CA SER A 178 -0.70 -7.00 9.55
C SER A 178 0.42 -6.22 8.88
N SER A 179 0.87 -5.12 9.49
CA SER A 179 1.93 -4.29 8.93
C SER A 179 3.25 -5.06 8.78
N LEU A 180 3.58 -5.93 9.73
CA LEU A 180 4.76 -6.79 9.63
C LEU A 180 4.61 -7.81 8.49
N LEU A 181 3.49 -8.53 8.43
CA LEU A 181 3.19 -9.50 7.38
C LEU A 181 3.26 -8.86 5.99
N HIS A 182 2.54 -7.75 5.81
CA HIS A 182 2.54 -6.99 4.57
C HIS A 182 3.95 -6.55 4.18
N SER A 183 4.79 -6.18 5.14
CA SER A 183 6.18 -5.82 4.88
C SER A 183 7.04 -7.00 4.42
N PHE A 184 6.89 -8.19 5.02
CA PHE A 184 7.52 -9.40 4.51
C PHE A 184 7.05 -9.72 3.09
N GLY A 185 5.74 -9.59 2.83
CA GLY A 185 5.16 -9.74 1.51
C GLY A 185 5.81 -8.81 0.48
N LEU A 186 5.88 -7.51 0.76
CA LEU A 186 6.53 -6.52 -0.11
C LEU A 186 7.98 -6.88 -0.42
N LEU A 187 8.74 -7.33 0.58
CA LEU A 187 10.14 -7.73 0.45
C LEU A 187 10.31 -9.07 -0.27
N GLY A 188 9.24 -9.87 -0.42
CA GLY A 188 9.32 -11.22 -1.01
C GLY A 188 10.13 -12.19 -0.14
N LEU A 189 10.24 -11.92 1.15
CA LEU A 189 10.99 -12.74 2.10
C LEU A 189 10.04 -13.72 2.77
N ARG A 190 10.42 -15.00 2.77
CA ARG A 190 9.62 -16.09 3.35
C ARG A 190 10.27 -16.63 4.63
N PRO A 191 10.27 -15.88 5.76
CA PRO A 191 10.78 -16.39 7.03
C PRO A 191 9.78 -17.39 7.63
N VAL A 192 9.87 -18.65 7.19
CA VAL A 192 8.86 -19.69 7.44
C VAL A 192 8.49 -19.82 8.92
N ARG A 193 9.46 -19.74 9.84
CA ARG A 193 9.21 -19.85 11.29
C ARG A 193 8.47 -18.64 11.86
N ALA A 194 8.86 -17.43 11.48
CA ALA A 194 8.16 -16.21 11.87
C ALA A 194 6.73 -16.17 11.28
N LEU A 195 6.56 -16.60 10.02
CA LEU A 195 5.24 -16.72 9.39
C LEU A 195 4.36 -17.75 10.10
N ALA A 196 4.91 -18.90 10.48
CA ALA A 196 4.19 -19.91 11.25
C ALA A 196 3.76 -19.35 12.62
N ALA A 197 4.65 -18.67 13.34
CA ALA A 197 4.31 -18.04 14.61
C ALA A 197 3.15 -17.03 14.47
N LEU A 198 3.18 -16.19 13.43
CA LEU A 198 2.09 -15.25 13.14
C LEU A 198 0.80 -16.01 12.79
N ALA A 199 0.87 -17.05 11.97
CA ALA A 199 -0.27 -17.87 11.57
C ALA A 199 -0.96 -18.58 12.75
N THR A 200 -0.23 -18.88 13.84
CA THR A 200 -0.86 -19.42 15.07
C THR A 200 -1.68 -18.38 15.86
N VAL A 201 -1.34 -17.11 15.76
CA VAL A 201 -1.90 -16.03 16.58
C VAL A 201 -3.08 -15.35 15.90
N LEU A 202 -2.99 -15.14 14.58
CA LEU A 202 -4.01 -14.47 13.78
C LEU A 202 -5.42 -15.06 13.95
N PRO A 203 -5.64 -16.40 13.90
CA PRO A 203 -6.96 -17.01 14.02
C PRO A 203 -7.68 -16.65 15.32
N LEU A 204 -6.93 -16.49 16.42
CA LEU A 204 -7.46 -16.17 17.74
C LEU A 204 -7.97 -14.73 17.84
N ARG A 205 -7.56 -13.86 16.91
CA ARG A 205 -7.76 -12.41 16.98
C ARG A 205 -8.54 -11.83 15.81
N LEU A 206 -9.03 -12.66 14.87
CA LEU A 206 -9.71 -12.19 13.64
C LEU A 206 -10.84 -11.19 13.90
N HIS A 207 -11.55 -11.30 15.02
CA HIS A 207 -12.62 -10.37 15.40
C HIS A 207 -12.14 -8.93 15.69
N ASP A 208 -10.86 -8.74 16.02
CA ASP A 208 -10.25 -7.43 16.24
C ASP A 208 -9.66 -6.81 14.97
N PHE A 209 -9.53 -7.59 13.88
CA PHE A 209 -8.97 -7.11 12.63
C PHE A 209 -9.96 -6.20 11.91
N LYS A 210 -9.48 -5.04 11.45
CA LYS A 210 -10.20 -4.26 10.44
C LYS A 210 -10.06 -4.94 9.09
N GLY A 211 -10.96 -4.63 8.16
CA GLY A 211 -10.92 -5.24 6.83
C GLY A 211 -9.61 -5.02 6.08
N GLN A 212 -9.00 -3.84 6.24
CA GLN A 212 -7.67 -3.57 5.71
C GLN A 212 -6.61 -4.52 6.29
N ASP A 213 -6.53 -4.64 7.61
CA ASP A 213 -5.53 -5.45 8.31
C ASP A 213 -5.65 -6.94 7.93
N LEU A 214 -6.89 -7.46 7.86
CA LEU A 214 -7.11 -8.85 7.47
C LEU A 214 -6.69 -9.09 6.01
N SER A 215 -7.10 -8.19 5.12
CA SER A 215 -6.80 -8.32 3.69
C SER A 215 -5.30 -8.22 3.38
N GLU A 216 -4.57 -7.34 4.06
CA GLU A 216 -3.12 -7.17 3.90
C GLU A 216 -2.36 -8.39 4.43
N SER A 217 -2.82 -8.96 5.56
CA SER A 217 -2.27 -10.20 6.11
C SER A 217 -2.46 -11.38 5.14
N LEU A 218 -3.68 -11.59 4.64
CA LEU A 218 -3.98 -12.65 3.67
C LEU A 218 -3.21 -12.46 2.36
N TRP A 219 -3.15 -11.21 1.85
CA TRP A 219 -2.36 -10.89 0.67
C TRP A 219 -0.87 -11.21 0.87
N ALA A 220 -0.31 -10.95 2.05
CA ALA A 220 1.08 -11.27 2.36
C ALA A 220 1.34 -12.78 2.32
N PHE A 221 0.47 -13.59 2.95
CA PHE A 221 0.60 -15.05 2.91
C PHE A 221 0.53 -15.58 1.48
N ALA A 222 -0.40 -15.06 0.67
CA ALA A 222 -0.51 -15.42 -0.73
C ALA A 222 0.72 -15.03 -1.56
N ARG A 223 1.23 -13.82 -1.37
CA ARG A 223 2.43 -13.34 -2.07
C ARG A 223 3.68 -14.14 -1.69
N LEU A 224 3.74 -14.63 -0.46
CA LEU A 224 4.84 -15.46 0.04
C LEU A 224 4.64 -16.96 -0.19
N GLU A 225 3.51 -17.34 -0.81
CA GLU A 225 3.10 -18.74 -1.04
C GLU A 225 3.18 -19.58 0.25
N PHE A 226 2.81 -18.96 1.37
CA PHE A 226 2.75 -19.61 2.67
C PHE A 226 1.31 -20.06 2.94
N ILE A 227 1.13 -21.38 3.00
CA ILE A 227 -0.17 -22.02 3.21
C ILE A 227 -0.22 -22.51 4.66
N ASP A 228 -1.26 -22.08 5.38
CA ASP A 228 -1.65 -22.60 6.68
C ASP A 228 -3.17 -22.81 6.65
N ASP A 229 -3.58 -24.08 6.60
CA ASP A 229 -4.99 -24.43 6.37
C ASP A 229 -5.89 -23.98 7.52
N ALA A 230 -5.39 -24.01 8.76
CA ALA A 230 -6.15 -23.59 9.94
C ALA A 230 -6.41 -22.07 9.90
N LEU A 231 -5.40 -21.27 9.54
CA LEU A 231 -5.54 -19.84 9.35
C LEU A 231 -6.51 -19.51 8.20
N LEU A 232 -6.37 -20.17 7.05
CA LEU A 232 -7.22 -19.90 5.89
C LEU A 232 -8.67 -20.28 6.16
N LEU A 233 -8.91 -21.41 6.84
CA LEU A 233 -10.24 -21.81 7.29
C LEU A 233 -10.82 -20.80 8.27
N ALA A 234 -10.08 -20.41 9.30
CA ALA A 234 -10.54 -19.42 10.28
C ALA A 234 -10.88 -18.07 9.62
N ALA A 235 -10.03 -17.60 8.70
CA ALA A 235 -10.27 -16.36 7.96
C ALA A 235 -11.52 -16.45 7.06
N ALA A 236 -11.71 -17.58 6.37
CA ALA A 236 -12.87 -17.80 5.52
C ALA A 236 -14.17 -17.87 6.33
N GLU A 237 -14.18 -18.63 7.44
CA GLU A 237 -15.32 -18.68 8.34
C GLU A 237 -15.64 -17.32 8.96
N HIS A 238 -14.61 -16.55 9.34
CA HIS A 238 -14.78 -15.20 9.85
C HIS A 238 -15.47 -14.31 8.81
N LEU A 239 -14.96 -14.27 7.57
CA LEU A 239 -15.54 -13.51 6.46
C LEU A 239 -16.98 -13.93 6.17
N GLN A 240 -17.28 -15.24 6.18
CA GLN A 240 -18.64 -15.75 5.96
C GLN A 240 -19.61 -15.28 7.06
N LYS A 241 -19.15 -15.19 8.31
CA LYS A 241 -19.97 -14.78 9.47
C LYS A 241 -20.15 -13.25 9.56
N LEU A 242 -19.40 -12.46 8.78
CA LEU A 242 -19.53 -10.99 8.81
C LEU A 242 -20.91 -10.55 8.29
N ARG A 243 -21.53 -9.62 9.03
CA ARG A 243 -22.77 -8.97 8.58
C ARG A 243 -22.48 -7.90 7.55
N ALA A 244 -23.49 -7.54 6.75
CA ALA A 244 -23.39 -6.51 5.71
C ALA A 244 -22.81 -5.17 6.23
N GLN A 245 -23.14 -4.76 7.46
CA GLN A 245 -22.59 -3.54 8.05
C GLN A 245 -21.07 -3.62 8.31
N GLN A 246 -20.57 -4.80 8.69
CA GLN A 246 -19.13 -5.02 8.92
C GLN A 246 -18.37 -5.09 7.59
N LEU A 247 -18.97 -5.72 6.57
CA LEU A 247 -18.41 -5.78 5.21
C LEU A 247 -18.28 -4.40 4.56
N ARG A 248 -19.15 -3.43 4.91
CA ARG A 248 -18.99 -2.03 4.48
C ARG A 248 -17.70 -1.38 5.02
N GLY A 249 -17.14 -1.91 6.11
CA GLY A 249 -15.84 -1.50 6.64
C GLY A 249 -14.66 -1.97 5.80
N PHE A 250 -14.86 -2.89 4.85
CA PHE A 250 -13.84 -3.31 3.89
C PHE A 250 -13.88 -2.37 2.67
N SER A 251 -12.71 -1.89 2.25
CA SER A 251 -12.58 -1.23 0.95
C SER A 251 -12.75 -2.27 -0.18
N PRO A 252 -13.04 -1.85 -1.44
CA PRO A 252 -13.09 -2.79 -2.56
C PRO A 252 -11.77 -3.54 -2.75
N GLN A 253 -10.65 -2.84 -2.55
CA GLN A 253 -9.32 -3.42 -2.51
C GLN A 253 -9.17 -4.49 -1.43
N ALA A 254 -9.69 -4.27 -0.22
CA ALA A 254 -9.60 -5.26 0.85
C ALA A 254 -10.37 -6.55 0.51
N LEU A 255 -11.57 -6.42 -0.06
CA LEU A 255 -12.36 -7.58 -0.52
C LEU A 255 -11.64 -8.34 -1.64
N SER A 256 -11.11 -7.61 -2.62
CA SER A 256 -10.35 -8.19 -3.73
C SER A 256 -9.08 -8.89 -3.26
N ASN A 257 -8.36 -8.31 -2.31
CA ASN A 257 -7.17 -8.92 -1.71
C ASN A 257 -7.50 -10.22 -0.96
N CYS A 258 -8.62 -10.28 -0.21
CA CYS A 258 -9.07 -11.53 0.41
C CYS A 258 -9.37 -12.61 -0.64
N ALA A 259 -10.11 -12.26 -1.71
CA ALA A 259 -10.40 -13.18 -2.80
C ALA A 259 -9.10 -13.67 -3.46
N TYR A 260 -8.23 -12.73 -3.85
CA TYR A 260 -6.91 -12.99 -4.42
C TYR A 260 -6.09 -13.96 -3.57
N ALA A 261 -6.07 -13.75 -2.25
CA ALA A 261 -5.30 -14.59 -1.36
C ALA A 261 -5.79 -16.05 -1.37
N PHE A 262 -7.11 -16.25 -1.25
CA PHE A 262 -7.71 -17.59 -1.35
C PHE A 262 -7.42 -18.23 -2.72
N GLY A 263 -7.52 -17.46 -3.81
CA GLY A 263 -7.25 -17.95 -5.15
C GLY A 263 -5.80 -18.40 -5.37
N VAL A 264 -4.83 -17.57 -4.98
CA VAL A 264 -3.40 -17.85 -5.17
C VAL A 264 -2.93 -19.01 -4.30
N LEU A 265 -3.47 -19.13 -3.08
CA LEU A 265 -3.17 -20.22 -2.16
C LEU A 265 -3.99 -21.49 -2.46
N GLY A 266 -4.91 -21.46 -3.43
CA GLY A 266 -5.71 -22.63 -3.81
C GLY A 266 -6.75 -23.04 -2.76
N PHE A 267 -7.14 -22.13 -1.87
CA PHE A 267 -8.06 -22.42 -0.77
C PHE A 267 -9.50 -22.08 -1.15
N ARG A 268 -10.30 -23.11 -1.46
CA ARG A 268 -11.70 -22.94 -1.85
C ARG A 268 -12.63 -23.11 -0.66
N HIS A 269 -13.29 -22.02 -0.26
CA HIS A 269 -14.35 -22.02 0.74
C HIS A 269 -15.61 -21.33 0.20
N GLU A 270 -16.64 -22.11 -0.13
CA GLU A 270 -17.85 -21.63 -0.82
C GLU A 270 -18.52 -20.43 -0.14
N GLY A 271 -18.75 -20.50 1.19
CA GLY A 271 -19.43 -19.43 1.93
C GLY A 271 -18.71 -18.08 1.86
N ALA A 272 -17.41 -18.06 2.15
CA ALA A 272 -16.57 -16.88 2.03
C ALA A 272 -16.53 -16.33 0.59
N LEU A 273 -16.35 -17.20 -0.42
CA LEU A 273 -16.31 -16.78 -1.83
C LEU A 273 -17.64 -16.18 -2.28
N GLN A 274 -18.77 -16.75 -1.84
CA GLN A 274 -20.10 -16.22 -2.12
C GLN A 274 -20.29 -14.82 -1.52
N VAL A 275 -19.86 -14.61 -0.27
CA VAL A 275 -19.92 -13.30 0.40
C VAL A 275 -19.06 -12.27 -0.33
N LEU A 276 -17.81 -12.61 -0.64
CA LEU A 276 -16.89 -11.72 -1.36
C LEU A 276 -17.42 -11.36 -2.75
N ALA A 277 -17.91 -12.34 -3.52
CA ALA A 277 -18.44 -12.12 -4.86
C ALA A 277 -19.70 -11.24 -4.85
N ALA A 278 -20.61 -11.47 -3.89
CA ALA A 278 -21.82 -10.66 -3.75
C ALA A 278 -21.49 -9.20 -3.39
N GLU A 279 -20.59 -8.97 -2.44
CA GLU A 279 -20.22 -7.61 -2.01
C GLU A 279 -19.43 -6.85 -3.09
N LEU A 280 -18.49 -7.52 -3.77
CA LEU A 280 -17.80 -6.94 -4.93
C LEU A 280 -18.77 -6.60 -6.06
N GLY A 281 -19.76 -7.47 -6.33
CA GLY A 281 -20.79 -7.22 -7.33
C GLY A 281 -21.64 -5.99 -7.03
N ARG A 282 -22.01 -5.79 -5.75
CA ARG A 282 -22.75 -4.59 -5.30
C ARG A 282 -21.94 -3.30 -5.42
N ARG A 283 -20.61 -3.39 -5.38
CA ARG A 283 -19.69 -2.24 -5.29
C ARG A 283 -18.79 -2.11 -6.51
N LEU A 284 -19.14 -2.78 -7.60
CA LEU A 284 -18.30 -2.88 -8.79
C LEU A 284 -17.94 -1.51 -9.39
N GLU A 285 -18.84 -0.54 -9.31
CA GLU A 285 -18.58 0.84 -9.76
C GLU A 285 -17.48 1.55 -8.96
N SER A 286 -17.30 1.19 -7.68
CA SER A 286 -16.27 1.73 -6.79
C SER A 286 -14.94 0.96 -6.86
N CYS A 287 -14.91 -0.19 -7.54
CA CYS A 287 -13.70 -0.97 -7.75
C CYS A 287 -12.85 -0.32 -8.84
N ASN A 288 -11.54 -0.25 -8.63
CA ASN A 288 -10.60 0.03 -9.71
C ASN A 288 -10.36 -1.23 -10.57
N ASP A 289 -9.56 -1.09 -11.62
CA ASP A 289 -9.19 -2.17 -12.53
C ASP A 289 -8.44 -3.34 -11.86
N GLN A 290 -7.53 -3.02 -10.94
CA GLN A 290 -6.80 -4.02 -10.16
C GLN A 290 -7.74 -4.82 -9.24
N ASP A 291 -8.67 -4.14 -8.58
CA ASP A 291 -9.65 -4.78 -7.68
C ASP A 291 -10.51 -5.79 -8.46
N ILE A 292 -11.03 -5.39 -9.62
CA ILE A 292 -11.88 -6.25 -10.47
C ILE A 292 -11.07 -7.44 -10.98
N SER A 293 -9.91 -7.18 -11.58
CA SER A 293 -9.09 -8.21 -12.21
C SER A 293 -8.55 -9.23 -11.21
N ASN A 294 -8.11 -8.80 -10.02
CA ASN A 294 -7.66 -9.72 -8.96
C ASN A 294 -8.78 -10.63 -8.46
N ALA A 295 -9.99 -10.09 -8.27
CA ALA A 295 -11.13 -10.87 -7.80
C ALA A 295 -11.54 -11.96 -8.80
N ILE A 296 -11.73 -11.61 -10.08
CA ILE A 296 -12.12 -12.60 -11.09
C ILE A 296 -11.00 -13.58 -11.40
N TYR A 297 -9.73 -13.14 -11.34
CA TYR A 297 -8.58 -14.04 -11.44
C TYR A 297 -8.58 -15.08 -10.32
N ALA A 298 -8.85 -14.65 -9.08
CA ALA A 298 -8.95 -15.55 -7.95
C ALA A 298 -10.08 -16.58 -8.09
N PHE A 299 -11.26 -16.11 -8.49
CA PHE A 299 -12.41 -16.99 -8.73
C PHE A 299 -12.12 -17.97 -9.87
N ALA A 300 -11.38 -17.55 -10.90
CA ALA A 300 -10.94 -18.45 -11.97
C ALA A 300 -9.93 -19.50 -11.51
N LEU A 301 -8.97 -19.15 -10.65
CA LEU A 301 -8.02 -20.11 -10.07
C LEU A 301 -8.73 -21.19 -9.25
N LEU A 302 -9.80 -20.80 -8.54
CA LEU A 302 -10.59 -21.72 -7.72
C LEU A 302 -11.70 -22.42 -8.50
N GLU A 303 -11.90 -22.10 -9.78
CA GLU A 303 -13.05 -22.53 -10.59
C GLU A 303 -14.41 -22.17 -9.94
N PHE A 304 -14.48 -21.04 -9.26
CA PHE A 304 -15.68 -20.53 -8.61
C PHE A 304 -16.44 -19.62 -9.57
N ARG A 305 -17.68 -19.97 -9.90
CA ARG A 305 -18.56 -19.17 -10.76
C ARG A 305 -19.62 -18.48 -9.92
N HIS A 306 -19.61 -17.15 -9.93
CA HIS A 306 -20.70 -16.35 -9.41
C HIS A 306 -21.38 -15.59 -10.56
N PRO A 307 -22.48 -16.11 -11.13
CA PRO A 307 -23.10 -15.55 -12.34
C PRO A 307 -23.42 -14.06 -12.28
N GLY A 308 -23.92 -13.57 -11.13
CA GLY A 308 -24.26 -12.15 -10.96
C GLY A 308 -23.05 -11.23 -11.12
N LEU A 309 -21.97 -11.48 -10.37
CA LEU A 309 -20.69 -10.79 -10.51
C LEU A 309 -20.12 -10.91 -11.92
N LEU A 310 -20.07 -12.11 -12.50
CA LEU A 310 -19.48 -12.31 -13.83
C LEU A 310 -20.26 -11.53 -14.91
N ALA A 311 -21.60 -11.54 -14.85
CA ALA A 311 -22.43 -10.72 -15.73
C ALA A 311 -22.17 -9.22 -15.55
N ALA A 312 -22.08 -8.75 -14.30
CA ALA A 312 -21.82 -7.36 -13.99
C ALA A 312 -20.43 -6.90 -14.48
N VAL A 313 -19.40 -7.73 -14.26
CA VAL A 313 -18.04 -7.49 -14.77
C VAL A 313 -18.04 -7.45 -16.29
N SER A 314 -18.61 -8.45 -16.97
CA SER A 314 -18.69 -8.48 -18.43
C SER A 314 -19.37 -7.24 -19.01
N ALA A 315 -20.46 -6.77 -18.39
CA ALA A 315 -21.15 -5.56 -18.83
C ALA A 315 -20.32 -4.27 -18.65
N GLN A 316 -19.38 -4.23 -17.70
CA GLN A 316 -18.45 -3.11 -17.53
C GLN A 316 -17.25 -3.18 -18.49
N LEU A 317 -16.74 -4.38 -18.75
CA LEU A 317 -15.64 -4.59 -19.69
C LEU A 317 -16.11 -4.33 -21.13
N VAL A 318 -17.27 -4.85 -21.51
CA VAL A 318 -17.86 -4.68 -22.85
C VAL A 318 -19.28 -4.17 -22.72
N PRO A 319 -19.50 -2.85 -22.81
CA PRO A 319 -20.85 -2.30 -22.76
C PRO A 319 -21.70 -2.82 -23.93
N CYS A 320 -22.85 -3.43 -23.62
CA CYS A 320 -23.80 -3.88 -24.65
C CYS A 320 -24.26 -2.70 -25.53
N GLN A 321 -24.17 -2.88 -26.85
CA GLN A 321 -24.48 -1.85 -27.87
C GLN A 321 -25.98 -1.75 -28.22
N LEU A 322 -26.84 -2.55 -27.58
CA LEU A 322 -28.26 -2.63 -27.95
C LEU A 322 -29.05 -1.45 -27.38
N GLY A 323 -29.24 -0.42 -28.21
CA GLY A 323 -30.40 0.49 -28.13
C GLY A 323 -30.26 1.78 -27.30
N SER A 324 -29.09 2.08 -26.72
CA SER A 324 -28.91 3.34 -25.96
C SER A 324 -28.05 4.35 -26.75
N PRO A 325 -28.53 5.57 -27.03
CA PRO A 325 -27.81 6.57 -27.84
C PRO A 325 -26.59 7.20 -27.14
N ARG A 326 -26.30 6.82 -25.89
CA ARG A 326 -25.08 7.21 -25.18
C ARG A 326 -24.12 6.03 -25.13
N ARG A 327 -23.03 6.11 -25.90
CA ARG A 327 -21.89 5.19 -25.77
C ARG A 327 -21.34 5.34 -24.35
N ARG A 328 -21.60 4.38 -23.47
CA ARG A 328 -20.79 4.24 -22.26
C ARG A 328 -19.44 3.73 -22.72
N ALA A 329 -18.37 4.49 -22.50
CA ALA A 329 -17.02 4.05 -22.83
C ALA A 329 -16.71 2.74 -22.08
N SER A 330 -16.02 1.82 -22.73
CA SER A 330 -15.53 0.60 -22.06
C SER A 330 -14.57 0.98 -20.94
N ARG A 331 -14.71 0.36 -19.77
CA ARG A 331 -13.72 0.47 -18.68
C ARG A 331 -12.39 -0.20 -19.03
N LEU A 332 -12.31 -1.00 -20.10
CA LEU A 332 -11.05 -1.63 -20.53
C LEU A 332 -9.98 -0.60 -20.92
N ALA A 333 -10.35 0.63 -21.25
CA ALA A 333 -9.38 1.71 -21.46
C ALA A 333 -8.61 2.08 -20.19
N ASP A 334 -9.25 1.95 -19.02
CA ASP A 334 -8.66 2.31 -17.73
C ASP A 334 -7.79 1.18 -17.16
N PHE A 335 -7.94 -0.05 -17.67
CA PHE A 335 -7.25 -1.22 -17.12
C PHE A 335 -5.75 -1.19 -17.45
N ALA A 336 -4.90 -1.42 -16.47
CA ALA A 336 -3.50 -1.73 -16.72
C ALA A 336 -3.36 -3.00 -17.58
N PRO A 337 -2.28 -3.15 -18.38
CA PRO A 337 -2.01 -4.34 -19.19
C PRO A 337 -2.16 -5.68 -18.45
N GLN A 338 -1.63 -5.76 -17.22
CA GLN A 338 -1.75 -6.95 -16.38
C GLN A 338 -3.21 -7.23 -15.99
N ALA A 339 -3.98 -6.18 -15.64
CA ALA A 339 -5.39 -6.31 -15.27
C ALA A 339 -6.24 -6.81 -16.46
N LEU A 340 -5.92 -6.38 -17.68
CA LEU A 340 -6.53 -6.90 -18.91
C LEU A 340 -6.25 -8.39 -19.08
N GLY A 341 -4.98 -8.80 -19.00
CA GLY A 341 -4.58 -10.20 -19.13
C GLY A 341 -5.29 -11.10 -18.12
N ASN A 342 -5.30 -10.69 -16.85
CA ASN A 342 -5.99 -11.40 -15.78
C ASN A 342 -7.50 -11.53 -16.05
N SER A 343 -8.13 -10.51 -16.61
CA SER A 343 -9.56 -10.51 -16.91
C SER A 343 -9.91 -11.47 -18.05
N VAL A 344 -9.10 -11.48 -19.12
CA VAL A 344 -9.26 -12.43 -20.24
C VAL A 344 -9.05 -13.85 -19.75
N PHE A 345 -7.95 -14.10 -19.02
CA PHE A 345 -7.66 -15.40 -18.42
C PHE A 345 -8.84 -15.89 -17.59
N ALA A 346 -9.36 -15.03 -16.71
CA ALA A 346 -10.42 -15.40 -15.78
C ALA A 346 -11.70 -15.82 -16.50
N LEU A 347 -12.17 -15.02 -17.45
CA LEU A 347 -13.40 -15.29 -18.18
C LEU A 347 -13.27 -16.53 -19.05
N GLN A 348 -12.11 -16.75 -19.69
CA GLN A 348 -11.86 -17.97 -20.46
C GLN A 348 -11.77 -19.21 -19.58
N ARG A 349 -11.00 -19.15 -18.49
CA ARG A 349 -10.83 -20.27 -17.55
C ARG A 349 -12.16 -20.69 -16.91
N LEU A 350 -13.02 -19.71 -16.61
CA LEU A 350 -14.37 -19.92 -16.12
C LEU A 350 -15.37 -20.26 -17.24
N ARG A 351 -14.97 -20.28 -18.51
CA ARG A 351 -15.85 -20.47 -19.68
C ARG A 351 -17.08 -19.56 -19.65
N TRP A 352 -16.88 -18.30 -19.23
CA TRP A 352 -17.94 -17.30 -19.18
C TRP A 352 -18.04 -16.55 -20.51
N PRO A 353 -19.20 -16.54 -21.18
CA PRO A 353 -19.35 -15.87 -22.46
C PRO A 353 -19.31 -14.35 -22.29
N CYS A 354 -18.37 -13.69 -22.97
CA CYS A 354 -18.28 -12.23 -23.04
C CYS A 354 -18.04 -11.81 -24.51
N PRO A 355 -19.10 -11.77 -25.34
CA PRO A 355 -18.99 -11.37 -26.73
C PRO A 355 -18.37 -9.98 -26.88
N GLY A 356 -17.44 -9.82 -27.82
CA GLY A 356 -16.74 -8.54 -28.06
C GLY A 356 -15.53 -8.28 -27.17
N LEU A 357 -15.26 -9.10 -26.15
CA LEU A 357 -14.11 -8.92 -25.26
C LEU A 357 -12.77 -8.92 -26.03
N LEU A 358 -12.55 -9.94 -26.88
CA LEU A 358 -11.31 -10.03 -27.66
C LEU A 358 -11.19 -8.90 -28.68
N THR A 359 -12.32 -8.44 -29.25
CA THR A 359 -12.34 -7.28 -30.15
C THR A 359 -11.92 -6.01 -29.43
N GLU A 360 -12.43 -5.78 -28.21
CA GLU A 360 -12.07 -4.61 -27.42
C GLU A 360 -10.61 -4.69 -26.94
N VAL A 361 -10.14 -5.86 -26.50
CA VAL A 361 -8.71 -6.08 -26.17
C VAL A 361 -7.81 -5.79 -27.38
N ALA A 362 -8.18 -6.23 -28.58
CA ALA A 362 -7.44 -5.93 -29.80
C ALA A 362 -7.45 -4.42 -30.12
N SER A 363 -8.55 -3.71 -29.83
CA SER A 363 -8.62 -2.25 -29.93
C SER A 363 -7.64 -1.56 -28.97
N GLN A 364 -7.55 -2.04 -27.72
CA GLN A 364 -6.60 -1.53 -26.72
C GLN A 364 -5.14 -1.77 -27.11
N LEU A 365 -4.82 -2.94 -27.68
CA LEU A 365 -3.47 -3.22 -28.19
C LEU A 365 -3.09 -2.29 -29.35
N LYS A 366 -4.04 -1.95 -30.22
CA LYS A 366 -3.80 -1.00 -31.32
C LYS A 366 -3.62 0.43 -30.82
N SER A 367 -4.42 0.86 -29.84
CA SER A 367 -4.42 2.25 -29.38
C SER A 367 -3.26 2.57 -28.43
N ARG A 368 -2.87 1.61 -27.58
CA ARG A 368 -1.87 1.82 -26.52
C ARG A 368 -0.88 0.67 -26.38
N GLY A 369 -0.54 0.00 -27.49
CA GLY A 369 0.39 -1.14 -27.51
C GLY A 369 1.76 -0.86 -26.87
N SER A 370 2.26 0.37 -26.95
CA SER A 370 3.51 0.79 -26.30
C SER A 370 3.47 0.76 -24.76
N SER A 371 2.28 0.72 -24.16
CA SER A 371 2.11 0.58 -22.71
C SER A 371 2.23 -0.86 -22.21
N PHE A 372 2.21 -1.85 -23.12
CA PHE A 372 2.32 -3.26 -22.78
C PHE A 372 3.79 -3.68 -22.75
N THR A 373 4.20 -4.37 -21.69
CA THR A 373 5.49 -5.05 -21.67
C THR A 373 5.42 -6.33 -22.49
N ALA A 374 6.58 -6.89 -22.86
CA ALA A 374 6.64 -8.21 -23.49
C ALA A 374 5.95 -9.30 -22.64
N GLN A 375 6.05 -9.21 -21.31
CA GLN A 375 5.42 -10.15 -20.39
C GLN A 375 3.89 -10.02 -20.41
N ASP A 376 3.35 -8.80 -20.51
CA ASP A 376 1.91 -8.57 -20.63
C ASP A 376 1.35 -9.16 -21.93
N LEU A 377 2.06 -8.97 -23.04
CA LEU A 377 1.65 -9.52 -24.35
C LEU A 377 1.66 -11.05 -24.34
N VAL A 378 2.69 -11.67 -23.76
CA VAL A 378 2.77 -13.13 -23.63
C VAL A 378 1.65 -13.66 -22.73
N ALA A 379 1.40 -13.02 -21.59
CA ALA A 379 0.32 -13.41 -20.68
C ALA A 379 -1.04 -13.30 -21.37
N LEU A 380 -1.29 -12.20 -22.08
CA LEU A 380 -2.52 -11.98 -22.82
C LEU A 380 -2.71 -13.01 -23.95
N ALA A 381 -1.67 -13.27 -24.74
CA ALA A 381 -1.71 -14.29 -25.80
C ALA A 381 -2.00 -15.68 -25.23
N SER A 382 -1.33 -16.05 -24.13
CA SER A 382 -1.56 -17.32 -23.43
C SER A 382 -2.98 -17.42 -22.89
N SER A 383 -3.50 -16.30 -22.40
CA SER A 383 -4.87 -16.20 -21.87
C SER A 383 -5.94 -16.25 -22.93
N CYS A 384 -5.59 -16.15 -24.22
CA CYS A 384 -6.50 -16.29 -25.36
C CYS A 384 -6.57 -17.73 -25.88
N LEU A 385 -5.63 -18.60 -25.48
CA LEU A 385 -5.57 -19.97 -25.95
C LEU A 385 -6.52 -20.89 -25.17
N PRO A 386 -7.10 -21.92 -25.80
CA PRO A 386 -7.99 -22.85 -25.14
C PRO A 386 -7.30 -23.59 -23.97
N PRO A 387 -8.02 -23.85 -22.87
CA PRO A 387 -7.47 -24.52 -21.69
C PRO A 387 -6.95 -25.93 -22.06
N GLY A 388 -5.65 -26.16 -21.89
CA GLY A 388 -4.95 -27.40 -22.27
C GLY A 388 -3.72 -27.17 -23.15
N SER A 389 -3.58 -25.99 -23.74
CA SER A 389 -2.33 -25.54 -24.37
C SER A 389 -1.31 -25.17 -23.28
N CYS A 390 -0.17 -25.87 -23.25
CA CYS A 390 0.84 -25.72 -22.21
C CYS A 390 1.53 -24.34 -22.28
N PHE A 391 1.00 -23.34 -21.59
CA PHE A 391 1.74 -22.14 -21.26
C PHE A 391 1.43 -21.73 -19.81
N ARG A 392 2.32 -22.07 -18.87
CA ARG A 392 2.34 -21.48 -17.54
C ARG A 392 3.09 -20.15 -17.67
N PRO A 393 2.44 -18.97 -17.59
CA PRO A 393 3.20 -17.73 -17.45
C PRO A 393 4.02 -17.86 -16.17
N SER A 394 5.35 -17.76 -16.34
CA SER A 394 6.31 -17.81 -15.25
C SER A 394 5.91 -16.81 -14.17
N ARG A 395 5.64 -17.31 -12.96
CA ARG A 395 5.50 -16.50 -11.75
C ARG A 395 6.85 -15.83 -11.46
N ARG A 396 7.10 -14.69 -12.09
CA ARG A 396 8.09 -13.69 -11.66
C ARG A 396 7.47 -12.32 -11.82
N CYS A 397 6.98 -11.78 -10.71
CA CYS A 397 6.77 -10.34 -10.56
C CYS A 397 7.79 -9.81 -9.55
N GLY A 398 8.84 -9.18 -10.08
CA GLY A 398 9.46 -8.02 -9.43
C GLY A 398 10.81 -8.25 -8.72
N LEU A 399 11.86 -8.58 -9.48
CA LEU A 399 13.21 -8.05 -9.26
C LEU A 399 13.88 -7.90 -10.63
N PRO A 400 14.50 -6.75 -10.99
CA PRO A 400 15.51 -6.74 -12.01
C PRO A 400 16.71 -7.51 -11.45
N SER A 401 16.94 -8.72 -11.94
CA SER A 401 18.19 -9.42 -11.71
C SER A 401 19.26 -8.71 -12.55
N SER A 402 20.06 -7.89 -11.88
CA SER A 402 21.39 -7.52 -12.34
C SER A 402 22.25 -8.78 -12.41
N SER A 403 22.54 -9.25 -13.62
CA SER A 403 23.69 -10.11 -13.91
C SER A 403 24.11 -9.92 -15.37
N SER A 404 25.13 -9.08 -15.55
CA SER A 404 26.23 -9.18 -16.52
C SER A 404 26.00 -9.85 -17.88
N ALA A 405 26.11 -9.06 -18.94
CA ALA A 405 27.31 -9.07 -19.80
C ALA A 405 27.63 -7.61 -20.20
#